data_AF-A0A3D8RB62-F1
#
_entry.id   AF-A0A3D8RB62-F1
#
_cell.length_a   1.000
_cell.length_b   1.000
_cell.length_c   1.000
_cell.angle_alpha   90.00
_cell.angle_beta   90.00
_cell.angle_gamma   90.00
#
_symmetry.space_group_name_H-M   'P 1'
#
loop_
_entity.id
_entity.type
_entity.pdbx_description
1 polymer ?
#
loop_
_entity_poly.entity_id
_entity_poly.type
_entity_poly.pdbx_seq_one_letter_code
_entity_poly.pdbx_strand_id
1 'polypeptide(L)'
;MSHTYKSALPPSLTPDEGITAFFESFYAISDTPSAHDDYVSFFTPDATLIMASKKGVGASEILEIRKGMWKTVKSRVHYPQKIFPFGAGSREVMLHGLVKYELLDGRKAEG
;
A
#
# COMPACT_ATOMS: atom_id res chain seq x y z
N MET A 1 -5.00 -19.01 -7.76
CA MET A 1 -3.80 -18.37 -8.34
C MET A 1 -3.28 -17.39 -7.30
N SER A 2 -1.97 -17.39 -7.03
CA SER A 2 -1.36 -16.41 -6.13
C SER A 2 -1.44 -15.02 -6.77
N HIS A 3 -1.89 -14.04 -6.01
CA HIS A 3 -1.91 -12.66 -6.45
C HIS A 3 -0.47 -12.12 -6.49
N THR A 4 -0.06 -11.50 -7.59
CA THR A 4 1.37 -11.22 -7.87
C THR A 4 1.84 -9.84 -7.42
N TYR A 5 0.91 -8.90 -7.21
CA TYR A 5 1.19 -7.49 -6.86
C TYR A 5 2.12 -6.75 -7.85
N LYS A 6 2.35 -7.31 -9.04
CA LYS A 6 3.24 -6.72 -10.05
C LYS A 6 2.61 -5.51 -10.71
N SER A 7 3.38 -4.42 -10.79
CA SER A 7 3.01 -3.21 -11.51
C SER A 7 3.76 -3.10 -12.85
N ALA A 8 3.09 -2.57 -13.86
CA ALA A 8 3.75 -2.13 -15.08
C ALA A 8 4.57 -0.85 -14.82
N LEU A 9 5.58 -0.62 -15.67
CA LEU A 9 6.36 0.62 -15.70
C LEU A 9 6.11 1.36 -17.03
N PRO A 10 6.16 2.69 -17.06
CA PRO A 10 6.22 3.44 -18.31
C PRO A 10 7.49 3.09 -19.11
N PRO A 11 7.43 3.04 -20.46
CA PRO A 11 8.53 2.54 -21.28
C PRO A 11 9.89 3.24 -21.12
N SER A 12 9.89 4.53 -20.75
CA SER A 12 11.09 5.38 -20.73
C SER A 12 11.46 5.91 -19.35
N LEU A 13 10.77 5.48 -18.29
CA LEU A 13 11.05 5.92 -16.93
C LEU A 13 11.10 4.72 -16.00
N THR A 14 12.26 4.52 -15.39
CA THR A 14 12.46 3.54 -14.33
C THR A 14 12.57 4.26 -12.99
N PRO A 15 11.88 3.80 -11.94
CA PRO A 15 12.14 4.30 -10.59
C PRO A 15 13.54 3.88 -10.12
N ASP A 16 13.92 4.36 -8.95
CA ASP A 16 15.09 3.86 -8.22
C ASP A 16 15.03 2.33 -8.02
N GLU A 17 16.20 1.72 -7.90
CA GLU A 17 16.31 0.27 -7.70
C GLU A 17 15.55 -0.14 -6.42
N GLY A 18 14.75 -1.22 -6.53
CA GLY A 18 14.00 -1.76 -5.40
C GLY A 18 12.61 -1.16 -5.18
N ILE A 19 12.24 -0.04 -5.80
CA ILE A 19 10.88 0.54 -5.68
C ILE A 19 9.79 -0.44 -6.11
N THR A 20 10.00 -1.16 -7.21
CA THR A 20 9.02 -2.17 -7.68
C THR A 20 8.84 -3.30 -6.66
N ALA A 21 9.96 -3.86 -6.16
CA ALA A 21 9.93 -4.95 -5.17
C ALA A 21 9.37 -4.48 -3.82
N PHE A 22 9.63 -3.22 -3.44
CA PHE A 22 9.06 -2.59 -2.26
C PHE A 22 7.54 -2.59 -2.33
N PHE A 23 6.93 -2.13 -3.44
CA PHE A 23 5.48 -2.08 -3.55
C PHE A 23 4.83 -3.46 -3.67
N GLU A 24 5.46 -4.42 -4.34
CA GLU A 24 5.01 -5.81 -4.34
C GLU A 24 4.89 -6.37 -2.91
N SER A 25 5.94 -6.19 -2.11
CA SER A 25 5.98 -6.64 -0.71
C SER A 25 5.04 -5.84 0.18
N PHE A 26 4.99 -4.52 0.00
CA PHE A 26 4.14 -3.62 0.76
C PHE A 26 2.67 -3.96 0.59
N TYR A 27 2.20 -4.19 -0.64
CA TYR A 27 0.79 -4.54 -0.86
C TYR A 27 0.44 -5.95 -0.37
N ALA A 28 1.34 -6.92 -0.51
CA ALA A 28 1.16 -8.26 0.06
C ALA A 28 0.99 -8.22 1.59
N ILE A 29 1.83 -7.46 2.29
CA ILE A 29 1.70 -7.26 3.74
C ILE A 29 0.48 -6.39 4.06
N SER A 30 0.20 -5.38 3.24
CA SER A 30 -0.96 -4.51 3.41
C SER A 30 -2.26 -5.31 3.38
N ASP A 31 -2.36 -6.39 2.60
CA ASP A 31 -3.56 -7.25 2.53
C ASP A 31 -3.63 -8.34 3.59
N THR A 32 -2.61 -8.47 4.44
CA THR A 32 -2.58 -9.42 5.55
C THR A 32 -3.11 -8.78 6.84
N PRO A 33 -4.27 -9.22 7.38
CA PRO A 33 -4.90 -8.55 8.53
C PRO A 33 -4.05 -8.52 9.79
N SER A 34 -3.30 -9.60 10.07
CA SER A 34 -2.49 -9.75 11.27
C SER A 34 -1.10 -9.09 11.20
N ALA A 35 -0.63 -8.72 10.02
CA ALA A 35 0.73 -8.21 9.79
C ALA A 35 0.83 -6.70 10.09
N HIS A 36 0.45 -6.30 11.31
CA HIS A 36 0.43 -4.89 11.71
C HIS A 36 1.83 -4.31 11.84
N ASP A 37 2.71 -5.00 12.57
CA ASP A 37 4.07 -4.50 12.83
C ASP A 37 4.94 -4.57 11.56
N ASP A 38 4.79 -5.64 10.77
CA ASP A 38 5.42 -5.75 9.45
C ASP A 38 4.99 -4.61 8.53
N TYR A 39 3.70 -4.25 8.52
CA TYR A 39 3.22 -3.10 7.73
C TYR A 39 3.90 -1.80 8.15
N VAL A 40 4.08 -1.57 9.45
CA VAL A 40 4.75 -0.36 9.96
C VAL A 40 6.24 -0.35 9.61
N SER A 41 6.88 -1.51 9.45
CA SER A 41 8.30 -1.61 9.06
C SER A 41 8.62 -1.07 7.67
N PHE A 42 7.62 -0.90 6.80
CA PHE A 42 7.78 -0.26 5.48
C PHE A 42 7.91 1.26 5.55
N PHE A 43 7.75 1.86 6.73
CA PHE A 43 7.82 3.31 6.94
C PHE A 43 9.07 3.67 7.74
N THR A 44 9.66 4.83 7.44
CA THR A 44 10.70 5.39 8.32
C THR A 44 10.09 5.75 9.68
N PRO A 45 10.88 5.80 10.77
CA PRO A 45 10.35 6.09 12.11
C PRO A 45 9.58 7.41 12.24
N ASP A 46 9.87 8.36 11.35
CA ASP A 46 9.31 9.71 11.26
C ASP A 46 8.36 9.91 10.05
N ALA A 47 8.02 8.83 9.33
CA ALA A 47 7.21 8.91 8.12
C ALA A 47 5.84 9.56 8.39
N THR A 48 5.30 10.26 7.39
CA THR A 48 3.94 10.76 7.42
C THR A 48 3.07 9.92 6.48
N LEU A 49 2.04 9.28 7.03
CA LEU A 49 0.99 8.60 6.26
C LEU A 49 -0.23 9.49 6.16
N ILE A 50 -0.68 9.76 4.93
CA ILE A 50 -1.95 10.46 4.65
C ILE A 50 -2.86 9.49 3.89
N MET A 51 -4.05 9.23 4.44
CA MET A 51 -5.04 8.32 3.86
C MET A 51 -6.42 8.96 3.93
N ALA A 52 -6.86 9.54 2.80
CA ALA A 52 -8.05 10.38 2.73
C ALA A 52 -8.04 11.48 3.82
N SER A 53 -8.98 11.44 4.77
CA SER A 53 -9.05 12.40 5.88
C SER A 53 -8.17 12.03 7.09
N LYS A 54 -7.53 10.87 7.09
CA LYS A 54 -6.65 10.43 8.18
C LYS A 54 -5.21 10.84 7.90
N LYS A 55 -4.51 11.29 8.94
CA LYS A 55 -3.07 11.56 8.94
C LYS A 55 -2.44 10.92 10.17
N GLY A 56 -1.28 10.30 10.01
CA GLY A 56 -0.45 9.80 11.11
C GLY A 56 1.01 10.13 10.86
N VAL A 57 1.71 10.56 11.89
CA VAL A 57 3.14 10.90 11.88
C VAL A 57 3.90 9.94 12.80
N GLY A 58 4.87 9.26 12.23
CA GLY A 58 5.70 8.27 12.90
C GLY A 58 5.03 6.91 13.12
N ALA A 59 5.84 5.93 13.51
CA ALA A 59 5.45 4.52 13.58
C ALA A 59 4.20 4.27 14.45
N SER A 60 4.09 4.92 15.60
CA SER A 60 2.97 4.75 16.54
C SER A 60 1.63 5.16 15.94
N GLU A 61 1.55 6.34 15.31
CA GLU A 61 0.30 6.82 14.72
C GLU A 61 -0.09 6.02 13.46
N ILE A 62 0.91 5.60 12.67
CA ILE A 62 0.70 4.71 11.52
C ILE A 62 0.14 3.36 11.97
N LEU A 63 0.64 2.80 13.07
CA LEU A 63 0.15 1.55 13.66
C LEU A 63 -1.31 1.68 14.10
N GLU A 64 -1.69 2.79 14.74
CA GLU A 64 -3.07 3.03 15.16
C GLU A 64 -4.02 3.17 13.98
N ILE A 65 -3.62 3.87 12.91
CA ILE A 65 -4.38 3.93 11.65
C ILE A 65 -4.56 2.52 11.07
N ARG A 66 -3.48 1.74 11.01
CA ARG A 66 -3.48 0.36 10.50
C ARG A 66 -4.44 -0.54 11.27
N LYS A 67 -4.35 -0.57 12.60
CA LYS A 67 -5.26 -1.36 13.46
C LYS A 67 -6.70 -0.89 13.33
N GLY A 68 -6.92 0.43 13.30
CA GLY A 68 -8.26 1.02 13.15
C GLY A 68 -8.96 0.61 11.86
N MET A 69 -8.23 0.48 10.76
CA MET A 69 -8.77 0.02 9.46
C MET A 69 -9.27 -1.42 9.52
N TRP A 70 -8.53 -2.33 10.16
CA TRP A 70 -8.92 -3.73 10.26
C TRP A 70 -10.05 -4.03 11.26
N LYS A 71 -10.48 -3.03 12.05
CA LYS A 71 -11.71 -3.14 12.85
C LYS A 71 -12.98 -3.14 12.01
N THR A 72 -12.92 -2.70 10.74
CA THR A 72 -14.08 -2.62 9.85
C THR A 72 -13.91 -3.44 8.58
N VAL A 73 -12.68 -3.62 8.11
CA VAL A 73 -12.35 -4.42 6.93
C VAL A 73 -12.30 -5.91 7.29
N LYS A 74 -13.05 -6.73 6.55
CA LYS A 74 -13.03 -8.19 6.66
C LYS A 74 -11.97 -8.81 5.75
N SER A 75 -11.86 -8.32 4.52
CA SER A 75 -10.84 -8.73 3.57
C SER A 75 -10.51 -7.60 2.61
N ARG A 76 -9.30 -7.61 2.07
CA ARG A 76 -8.82 -6.63 1.10
C ARG A 76 -7.79 -7.26 0.17
N VAL A 77 -7.81 -6.86 -1.10
CA VAL A 77 -6.80 -7.22 -2.10
C VAL A 77 -6.52 -5.99 -2.98
N HIS A 78 -5.28 -5.52 -3.00
CA HIS A 78 -4.81 -4.45 -3.88
C HIS A 78 -4.30 -5.02 -5.19
N TYR A 79 -4.70 -4.44 -6.31
CA TYR A 79 -4.22 -4.71 -7.66
C TYR A 79 -3.39 -3.50 -8.14
N PRO A 80 -2.12 -3.37 -7.74
CA PRO A 80 -1.27 -2.30 -8.22
C PRO A 80 -0.98 -2.53 -9.70
N GLN A 81 -1.47 -1.64 -10.57
CA GLN A 81 -1.41 -1.83 -12.02
C GLN A 81 -0.19 -1.16 -12.62
N LYS A 82 0.19 0.02 -12.13
CA LYS A 82 1.26 0.82 -12.73
C LYS A 82 1.94 1.74 -11.72
N ILE A 83 3.26 1.84 -11.81
CA ILE A 83 4.08 2.81 -11.08
C ILE A 83 4.52 3.89 -12.06
N PHE A 84 4.37 5.15 -11.68
CA PHE A 84 4.81 6.33 -12.43
C PHE A 84 5.88 7.09 -11.64
N PRO A 85 7.17 6.96 -11.99
CA PRO A 85 8.23 7.72 -11.35
C PRO A 85 8.16 9.21 -11.74
N PHE A 86 8.44 10.11 -10.80
CA PHE A 86 8.56 11.56 -11.05
C PHE A 86 9.89 11.97 -11.70
N GLY A 87 10.48 11.07 -12.49
CA GLY A 87 11.80 11.21 -13.11
C GLY A 87 12.54 9.88 -13.15
N ALA A 88 13.55 9.79 -14.02
CA ALA A 88 14.41 8.60 -14.07
C ALA A 88 15.21 8.47 -12.77
N GLY A 89 15.19 7.28 -12.16
CA GLY A 89 15.83 7.01 -10.88
C GLY A 89 15.16 7.67 -9.68
N SER A 90 13.93 8.16 -9.81
CA SER A 90 13.22 8.79 -8.69
C SER A 90 12.75 7.77 -7.66
N ARG A 91 12.85 8.16 -6.38
CA ARG A 91 12.21 7.48 -5.23
C ARG A 91 10.82 8.02 -4.93
N GLU A 92 10.43 9.10 -5.61
CA GLU A 92 9.08 9.63 -5.62
C GLU A 92 8.31 9.04 -6.80
N VAL A 93 7.21 8.36 -6.50
CA VAL A 93 6.39 7.70 -7.51
C VAL A 93 4.91 7.88 -7.21
N MET A 94 4.09 7.82 -8.26
CA MET A 94 2.65 7.65 -8.16
C MET A 94 2.27 6.20 -8.48
N LEU A 95 1.36 5.63 -7.71
CA LEU A 95 0.79 4.31 -7.93
C LEU A 95 -0.63 4.43 -8.47
N HIS A 96 -0.89 3.75 -9.57
CA HIS A 96 -2.23 3.55 -10.10
C HIS A 96 -2.59 2.07 -9.98
N GLY A 97 -3.78 1.79 -9.47
CA GLY A 97 -4.29 0.45 -9.32
C GLY A 97 -5.69 0.46 -8.73
N LEU A 98 -6.17 -0.74 -8.43
CA LEU A 98 -7.48 -0.96 -7.82
C LEU A 98 -7.33 -1.59 -6.45
N VAL A 99 -8.35 -1.48 -5.61
CA VAL A 99 -8.47 -2.23 -4.36
C VAL A 99 -9.87 -2.82 -4.25
N LYS A 100 -9.95 -4.13 -4.04
CA LYS A 100 -11.19 -4.82 -3.68
C LYS A 100 -11.22 -5.01 -2.19
N TYR A 101 -12.33 -4.68 -1.53
CA TYR A 101 -12.49 -4.98 -0.11
C TYR A 101 -13.92 -5.38 0.25
N GLU A 102 -14.01 -6.16 1.32
CA GLU A 102 -15.25 -6.53 2.00
C GLU A 102 -15.18 -5.98 3.42
N LEU A 103 -16.25 -5.35 3.89
CA LEU A 103 -16.42 -4.91 5.26
C LEU A 103 -17.04 -6.02 6.11
N LEU A 104 -16.87 -5.95 7.43
CA LEU A 104 -17.45 -6.92 8.37
C LEU A 104 -18.98 -6.98 8.31
N ASP A 105 -19.64 -5.92 7.85
CA ASP A 105 -21.09 -5.86 7.64
C ASP A 105 -21.54 -6.45 6.28
N GLY A 106 -20.61 -7.00 5.50
CA GLY A 106 -20.89 -7.67 4.23
C GLY A 106 -20.90 -6.75 3.00
N ARG A 107 -20.78 -5.43 3.17
CA ARG A 107 -20.62 -4.52 2.03
C ARG A 107 -19.31 -4.78 1.30
N LYS A 108 -19.36 -4.75 -0.03
CA LYS A 108 -18.21 -4.92 -0.92
C LYS A 108 -18.03 -3.68 -1.76
N ALA A 109 -16.78 -3.32 -2.01
CA ALA A 109 -16.44 -2.20 -2.87
C ALA A 109 -15.15 -2.49 -3.65
N GLU A 110 -15.05 -1.80 -4.78
CA GLU A 110 -13.88 -1.71 -5.63
C GLU A 110 -13.65 -0.23 -5.94
N GLY A 111 -12.41 0.21 -5.95
CA GLY A 111 -12.02 1.58 -6.30
C GLY A 111 -10.57 1.65 -6.70
#